data_AF-G9GBH5-F1
#
_entry.id   AF-G9GBH5-F1
#
_cell.length_a   1.000
_cell.length_b   1.000
_cell.length_c   1.000
_cell.angle_alpha   90.00
_cell.angle_beta   90.00
_cell.angle_gamma   90.00
#
_symmetry.space_group_name_H-M   'P 1'
#
loop_
_entity.id
_entity.type
_entity.pdbx_description
1 polymer ?
#
loop_
_entity_poly.entity_id
_entity_poly.type
_entity_poly.pdbx_seq_one_letter_code
_entity_poly.pdbx_strand_id
1 'polypeptide(L)' 'MTRLKIAILFGGCSEEHDVAVKSAMEIASNIDTQKYEPVYIGITKGG' A
#
# COMPACT_ATOMS: atom_id res chain seq x y z
N MET A 1 11.13 -7.77 19.20
CA MET A 1 10.16 -8.65 18.52
C MET A 1 10.36 -8.52 17.02
N THR A 2 10.19 -9.59 16.25
CA THR A 2 10.23 -9.54 14.78
C THR A 2 8.95 -8.89 14.27
N ARG A 3 9.06 -7.80 13.51
CA ARG A 3 7.90 -7.14 12.89
C ARG A 3 7.32 -8.02 11.78
N LEU A 4 6.00 -8.00 11.63
CA LEU A 4 5.34 -8.74 10.54
C LEU A 4 5.50 -7.98 9.22
N LYS A 5 6.07 -8.64 8.21
CA LYS A 5 6.18 -8.06 6.86
C LYS A 5 4.83 -8.12 6.15
N ILE A 6 4.37 -6.98 5.66
CA ILE A 6 3.08 -6.84 4.97
C ILE A 6 3.31 -6.23 3.59
N ALA A 7 2.92 -6.92 2.53
CA ALA A 7 2.87 -6.33 1.20
C ALA A 7 1.56 -5.56 1.01
N ILE A 8 1.65 -4.29 0.63
CA ILE A 8 0.51 -3.42 0.34
C ILE A 8 0.49 -3.17 -1.18
N LEU A 9 -0.46 -3.80 -1.86
CA LEU A 9 -0.68 -3.66 -3.30
C LEU A 9 -1.73 -2.57 -3.54
N PHE A 10 -1.45 -1.66 -4.47
CA PHE A 10 -2.35 -0.55 -4.78
C PHE A 10 -2.14 -0.03 -6.21
N GLY A 11 -3.04 0.85 -6.67
CA GLY A 11 -3.08 1.32 -8.05
C GLY A 11 -3.89 0.37 -8.93
N GLY A 12 -3.30 -0.10 -10.03
CA GLY A 12 -3.90 -1.05 -10.97
C GLY A 12 -4.45 -0.41 -12.24
N CYS A 13 -4.77 -1.26 -13.22
CA CYS A 13 -5.46 -0.89 -14.46
C CYS A 13 -6.97 -0.75 -14.21
N SER A 14 -7.34 0.31 -13.49
CA SER A 14 -8.73 0.63 -13.11
C SER A 14 -8.96 2.14 -13.16
N GLU A 15 -10.20 2.56 -13.38
CA GLU A 15 -10.64 3.95 -13.23
C GLU A 15 -10.46 4.47 -11.79
N GLU A 16 -10.46 3.57 -10.81
CA GLU A 16 -10.22 3.86 -9.41
C GLU A 16 -8.73 3.84 -9.03
N HIS A 17 -7.79 3.76 -10.00
CA HIS A 17 -6.35 3.76 -9.74
C HIS A 17 -5.93 4.87 -8.76
N ASP A 18 -6.36 6.10 -9.03
CA ASP A 18 -6.00 7.26 -8.20
C ASP A 18 -6.67 7.22 -6.82
N VAL A 19 -7.81 6.53 -6.69
CA VAL A 19 -8.47 6.26 -5.39
C VAL A 19 -7.65 5.24 -4.60
N ALA A 20 -7.22 4.14 -5.23
CA ALA A 20 -6.37 3.12 -4.60
C ALA A 20 -5.03 3.70 -4.13
N VAL A 21 -4.42 4.62 -4.90
CA VAL A 21 -3.22 5.35 -4.50
C VAL A 21 -3.47 6.19 -3.24
N LYS A 22 -4.58 6.94 -3.18
CA LYS A 22 -4.96 7.70 -1.98
C LYS A 22 -5.17 6.78 -0.77
N SER A 23 -5.84 5.64 -0.94
CA SER A 23 -6.00 4.67 0.15
C SER A 23 -4.66 4.14 0.67
N ALA A 24 -3.70 3.85 -0.21
CA ALA A 24 -2.38 3.40 0.18
C ALA A 24 -1.59 4.48 0.95
N MET A 25 -1.74 5.75 0.59
CA MET A 25 -1.15 6.88 1.33
C MET A 25 -1.69 6.97 2.76
N GLU A 26 -3.00 6.81 2.95
CA GLU A 26 -3.62 6.82 4.28
C GLU A 26 -3.15 5.63 5.13
N ILE A 27 -3.03 4.44 4.52
CA ILE A 27 -2.45 3.27 5.20
C ILE A 27 -1.00 3.55 5.59
N ALA A 28 -0.19 4.11 4.69
CA ALA A 28 1.21 4.42 4.98
C ALA A 28 1.38 5.43 6.12
N SER A 29 0.45 6.37 6.24
CA SER A 29 0.48 7.41 7.26
C SER A 29 0.04 6.92 8.65
N ASN A 30 -0.73 5.82 8.72
CA ASN A 30 -1.37 5.36 9.96
C ASN A 30 -0.93 3.96 10.42
N ILE A 31 -0.21 3.19 9.60
CA ILE A 31 0.19 1.83 9.96
C ILE A 31 1.18 1.83 11.14
N ASP A 32 0.94 0.97 12.12
CA ASP A 32 1.85 0.76 13.25
C ASP A 32 3.17 0.12 12.78
N THR A 33 4.21 0.94 12.66
CA THR A 33 5.55 0.52 12.22
C THR A 33 6.40 -0.14 13.31
N GLN A 34 5.92 -0.16 14.56
CA GLN A 34 6.51 -0.97 15.62
C GLN A 34 6.05 -2.43 15.52
N LYS A 35 4.84 -2.65 14.98
CA LYS A 35 4.27 -3.98 14.74
C LYS A 35 4.53 -4.51 13.34
N TYR A 36 4.49 -3.65 12.32
CA TYR A 36 4.54 -4.03 10.91
C TYR A 36 5.76 -3.44 10.19
N GLU A 37 6.21 -4.18 9.16
CA GLU A 37 7.20 -3.73 8.19
C GLU A 37 6.53 -3.73 6.80
N PRO A 38 5.95 -2.59 6.37
CA PRO A 38 5.22 -2.52 5.11
C PRO A 38 6.17 -2.50 3.90
N VAL A 39 5.77 -3.20 2.85
CA VAL A 39 6.39 -3.18 1.51
C VAL A 39 5.33 -2.73 0.52
N TYR A 40 5.54 -1.58 -0.09
CA TYR A 40 4.59 -0.95 -1.02
C TYR A 40 4.85 -1.43 -2.45
N ILE A 41 3.82 -1.96 -3.10
CA ILE A 41 3.88 -2.47 -4.47
C ILE A 41 2.81 -1.73 -5.28
N GLY A 42 3.24 -0.72 -6.03
CA GLY A 42 2.36 0.01 -6.94
C GLY A 42 2.20 -0.73 -8.26
N ILE A 43 0.95 -0.94 -8.67
CA ILE A 43 0.58 -1.45 -9.99
C ILE A 43 0.19 -0.24 -10.84
N THR A 44 0.72 -0.16 -12.06
CA THR A 44 0.51 1.01 -12.91
C THR A 44 -0.88 0.98 -13.54
N LYS A 45 -1.29 2.09 -14.18
CA LYS A 45 -2.50 2.10 -15.01
C LYS A 45 -2.42 1.14 -16.21
N GLY A 46 -1.22 0.70 -16.60
CA GLY A 46 -1.01 -0.30 -17.65
C GLY A 46 -0.94 -1.76 -17.17
N GLY A 47 -1.08 -2.00 -15.86
CA GLY A 47 -0.72 -3.27 -15.22
C GLY A 47 0.72 -3.21 -14.76
#